data_AF-A0AAD7K3H4-F1
#
_entry.id   AF-A0AAD7K3H4-F1
#
_cell.length_a   1.000
_cell.length_b   1.000
_cell.length_c   1.000
_cell.angle_alpha   90.00
_cell.angle_beta   90.00
_cell.angle_gamma   90.00
#
_symmetry.space_group_name_H-M   'P 1'
#
loop_
_entity.id
_entity.type
_entity.pdbx_description
1 polymer ?
#
loop_
_entity_poly.entity_id
_entity_poly.type
_entity_poly.pdbx_seq_one_letter_code
_entity_poly.pdbx_strand_id
1 'polypeptide(L)'
;MVPSTDSDSLLARHEAGVFDSCRKRLALMAGHRSADFGRFILPQAVRLVESIGHRIAYDAAVSLGVDQRLVDLYVASCVKLDAAWYAEHANLSQDAQLEMESTAIEAVLPSMWDLIEAMGVSGYAIAPIASEDGWDKMVTSLETFHHKELYVSRM
;
A
#
# COMPACT_ATOMS: atom_id res chain seq x y z
N MET A 1 7.37 19.75 -11.11
CA MET A 1 6.71 18.82 -10.17
C MET A 1 5.50 19.52 -9.61
N VAL A 2 4.34 18.87 -9.54
CA VAL A 2 3.14 19.49 -8.95
C VAL A 2 3.42 19.71 -7.46
N PRO A 3 3.36 20.95 -6.94
CA PRO A 3 3.60 21.21 -5.53
C PRO A 3 2.49 20.55 -4.69
N SER A 4 2.82 20.19 -3.44
CA SER A 4 1.82 19.68 -2.52
C SER A 4 0.80 20.75 -2.15
N THR A 5 -0.46 20.35 -1.97
CA THR A 5 -1.49 21.20 -1.37
C THR A 5 -1.39 21.22 0.16
N ASP A 6 -0.74 20.22 0.77
CA ASP A 6 -0.36 20.18 2.18
C ASP A 6 1.12 19.83 2.33
N SER A 7 1.96 20.86 2.36
CA SER A 7 3.42 20.71 2.47
C SER A 7 3.89 20.14 3.81
N ASP A 8 3.06 20.21 4.86
CA ASP A 8 3.42 19.74 6.20
C ASP A 8 2.95 18.30 6.45
N SER A 9 2.15 17.73 5.54
CA SER A 9 1.76 16.32 5.57
C SER A 9 2.97 15.39 5.62
N LEU A 10 2.80 14.23 6.27
CA LEU A 10 3.85 13.21 6.40
C LEU A 10 4.41 12.79 5.03
N LEU A 11 3.53 12.64 4.03
CA LEU A 11 3.93 12.18 2.70
C LEU A 11 4.64 13.27 1.89
N ALA A 12 4.25 14.54 2.03
CA ALA A 12 4.98 15.65 1.40
C ALA A 12 6.39 15.81 1.98
N ARG A 13 6.53 15.69 3.31
CA ARG A 13 7.84 15.71 3.98
C ARG A 13 8.70 14.52 3.57
N HIS A 14 8.11 13.33 3.43
CA HIS A 14 8.79 12.12 2.93
C HIS A 14 9.34 12.31 1.53
N GLU A 15 8.49 12.72 0.58
CA GLU A 15 8.90 13.03 -0.80
C GLU A 15 10.09 14.02 -0.80
N ALA A 16 9.94 15.15 -0.12
CA ALA A 16 10.98 16.17 -0.06
C ALA A 16 12.31 15.63 0.50
N GLY A 17 12.25 14.84 1.58
CA GLY A 17 13.43 14.29 2.25
C GLY A 17 14.15 13.18 1.49
N VAL A 18 13.41 12.30 0.80
CA VAL A 18 14.00 11.27 -0.06
C VAL A 18 14.77 11.93 -1.22
N PHE A 19 14.16 12.93 -1.84
CA PHE A 19 14.79 13.71 -2.90
C PHE A 19 16.00 14.50 -2.41
N ASP A 20 15.90 15.14 -1.24
CA ASP A 20 17.01 15.89 -0.64
C ASP A 20 18.21 14.98 -0.33
N SER A 21 17.95 13.79 0.22
CA SER A 21 18.99 12.78 0.48
C SER A 21 19.71 12.34 -0.79
N CYS A 22 18.97 12.12 -1.89
CA CYS A 22 19.55 11.78 -3.18
C CYS A 22 20.36 12.93 -3.78
N ARG A 23 19.86 14.18 -3.68
CA ARG A 23 20.57 15.38 -4.15
C ARG A 23 21.88 15.59 -3.39
N LYS A 24 21.88 15.44 -2.07
CA LYS A 24 23.10 15.53 -1.24
C LYS A 24 24.14 14.51 -1.65
N ARG A 25 23.74 13.27 -1.93
CA ARG A 25 24.65 12.22 -2.43
C ARG A 25 25.17 12.54 -3.83
N LEU A 26 24.29 12.98 -4.73
CA LEU A 26 24.67 13.33 -6.10
C LEU A 26 25.71 14.46 -6.14
N ALA A 27 25.60 15.45 -5.24
CA ALA A 27 26.55 16.56 -5.14
C ALA A 27 27.98 16.13 -4.76
N LEU A 28 28.16 14.93 -4.19
CA LEU A 28 29.46 14.36 -3.84
C LEU A 28 30.06 13.49 -4.95
N MET A 29 29.33 13.25 -6.04
CA MET A 29 29.73 12.34 -7.13
C MET A 29 30.34 13.10 -8.30
N ALA A 30 31.26 12.44 -9.02
CA ALA A 30 31.85 12.99 -10.25
C ALA A 30 30.83 13.23 -11.38
N GLY A 31 29.65 12.60 -11.31
CA GLY A 31 28.54 12.83 -12.23
C GLY A 31 27.64 11.62 -12.41
N HIS A 32 26.55 11.78 -13.16
CA HIS A 32 25.52 10.75 -13.40
C HIS A 32 25.97 9.45 -14.11
N ARG A 33 27.22 9.39 -14.59
CA ARG A 33 27.81 8.20 -15.24
C ARG A 33 28.85 7.51 -14.36
N SER A 34 29.06 8.00 -13.14
CA SER A 34 29.98 7.35 -12.20
C SER A 34 29.41 6.02 -11.71
N ALA A 35 30.30 5.12 -11.29
CA ALA A 35 29.90 3.88 -10.63
C ALA A 35 29.07 4.16 -9.35
N ASP A 36 29.37 5.27 -8.66
CA ASP A 36 28.65 5.67 -7.44
C ASP A 36 27.19 6.03 -7.70
N PHE A 37 26.88 6.63 -8.87
CA PHE A 37 25.49 6.89 -9.24
C PHE A 37 24.70 5.59 -9.37
N GLY A 38 25.28 4.60 -10.06
CA GLY A 38 24.67 3.28 -10.19
C GLY A 38 24.54 2.53 -8.87
N ARG A 39 25.48 2.75 -7.94
CA ARG A 39 25.48 2.10 -6.62
C ARG A 39 24.50 2.72 -5.63
N PHE A 40 24.34 4.04 -5.65
CA PHE A 40 23.62 4.76 -4.58
C PHE A 40 22.37 5.50 -5.03
N ILE A 41 22.25 5.89 -6.31
CA ILE A 41 21.09 6.64 -6.82
C ILE A 41 20.13 5.73 -7.58
N LEU A 42 20.62 4.91 -8.51
CA LEU A 42 19.73 4.02 -9.30
C LEU A 42 18.86 3.10 -8.43
N PRO A 43 19.35 2.49 -7.33
CA PRO A 43 18.49 1.68 -6.46
C PRO A 43 17.37 2.47 -5.78
N GLN A 44 17.48 3.80 -5.72
CA GLN A 44 16.46 4.67 -5.12
C GLN A 44 15.40 5.11 -6.14
N ALA A 45 15.52 4.77 -7.43
CA ALA A 45 14.62 5.28 -8.46
C ALA A 45 13.14 4.94 -8.20
N VAL A 46 12.86 3.70 -7.79
CA VAL A 46 11.50 3.26 -7.44
C VAL A 46 10.99 4.05 -6.24
N ARG A 47 11.77 4.10 -5.15
CA ARG A 47 11.43 4.85 -3.93
C ARG A 47 11.15 6.33 -4.21
N LEU A 48 11.93 6.96 -5.09
CA LEU A 48 11.70 8.33 -5.53
C LEU A 48 10.34 8.45 -6.21
N VAL A 49 10.05 7.64 -7.22
CA VAL A 49 8.77 7.68 -7.95
C VAL A 49 7.58 7.38 -7.04
N GLU A 50 7.70 6.38 -6.16
CA GLU A 50 6.66 6.02 -5.20
C GLU A 50 6.38 7.16 -4.22
N SER A 51 7.41 7.84 -3.70
CA SER A 51 7.20 8.98 -2.79
C SER A 51 6.38 10.11 -3.43
N ILE A 52 6.57 10.36 -4.73
CA ILE A 52 5.75 11.30 -5.50
C ILE A 52 4.32 10.80 -5.59
N GLY A 53 4.16 9.53 -5.98
CA GLY A 53 2.85 8.91 -6.15
C GLY A 53 2.03 8.92 -4.87
N HIS A 54 2.67 8.60 -3.74
CA HIS A 54 2.07 8.60 -2.42
C HIS A 54 1.52 9.98 -2.04
N ARG A 55 2.34 11.02 -2.18
CA ARG A 55 1.89 12.38 -1.89
C ARG A 55 0.79 12.85 -2.86
N ILE A 56 0.91 12.59 -4.16
CA ILE A 56 -0.12 12.97 -5.15
C ILE A 56 -1.46 12.31 -4.82
N ALA A 57 -1.44 11.01 -4.50
CA ALA A 57 -2.65 10.27 -4.17
C ALA A 57 -3.31 10.81 -2.89
N TYR A 58 -2.53 11.13 -1.86
CA TYR A 58 -3.03 11.75 -0.63
C TYR A 58 -3.66 13.12 -0.89
N ASP A 59 -2.96 14.02 -1.58
CA ASP A 59 -3.47 15.37 -1.87
C ASP A 59 -4.76 15.30 -2.71
N ALA A 60 -4.81 14.38 -3.68
CA ALA A 60 -6.01 14.12 -4.46
C ALA A 60 -7.16 13.58 -3.59
N ALA A 61 -6.91 12.62 -2.70
CA ALA A 61 -7.92 12.05 -1.82
C ALA A 61 -8.50 13.09 -0.86
N VAL A 62 -7.64 13.91 -0.24
CA VAL A 62 -8.06 15.00 0.65
C VAL A 62 -8.88 16.05 -0.12
N SER A 63 -8.41 16.49 -1.29
CA SER A 63 -9.12 17.50 -2.10
C SER A 63 -10.48 17.03 -2.63
N LEU A 64 -10.64 15.73 -2.88
CA LEU A 64 -11.91 15.12 -3.31
C LEU A 64 -12.83 14.77 -2.13
N GLY A 65 -12.39 14.96 -0.89
CA GLY A 65 -13.19 14.64 0.30
C GLY A 65 -13.45 13.15 0.46
N VAL A 66 -12.48 12.30 0.12
CA VAL A 66 -12.53 10.86 0.43
C VAL A 66 -12.69 10.67 1.93
N ASP A 67 -13.41 9.62 2.34
CA ASP A 67 -13.64 9.29 3.76
C ASP A 67 -12.30 9.28 4.53
N GLN A 68 -12.23 10.05 5.61
CA GLN A 68 -11.00 10.25 6.38
C GLN A 68 -10.40 8.93 6.87
N ARG A 69 -11.23 7.92 7.17
CA ARG A 69 -10.75 6.61 7.63
C ARG A 69 -9.93 5.89 6.55
N LEU A 70 -10.33 6.05 5.28
CA LEU A 70 -9.56 5.52 4.14
C LEU A 70 -8.28 6.32 3.91
N VAL A 71 -8.33 7.64 4.10
CA VAL A 71 -7.14 8.50 4.01
C VAL A 71 -6.12 8.12 5.10
N ASP A 72 -6.57 7.94 6.34
CA ASP A 72 -5.71 7.57 7.47
C ASP A 72 -5.10 6.18 7.27
N LEU A 73 -5.89 5.20 6.80
CA LEU A 73 -5.41 3.87 6.45
C LEU A 73 -4.37 3.91 5.33
N TYR A 74 -4.58 4.76 4.32
CA TYR A 74 -3.63 4.97 3.24
C TYR A 74 -2.30 5.55 3.75
N VAL A 75 -2.35 6.60 4.56
CA VAL A 75 -1.14 7.22 5.12
C VAL A 75 -0.39 6.23 6.01
N ALA A 76 -1.09 5.48 6.88
CA ALA A 76 -0.48 4.46 7.72
C ALA A 76 0.22 3.36 6.89
N SER A 77 -0.41 2.95 5.79
CA SER A 77 0.16 1.99 4.84
C SER A 77 1.43 2.53 4.16
N CYS A 78 1.42 3.80 3.73
CA CYS A 78 2.61 4.46 3.17
C CYS A 78 3.74 4.62 4.19
N VAL A 79 3.42 4.89 5.46
CA VAL A 79 4.40 4.97 6.55
C VAL A 79 5.11 3.63 6.74
N LYS A 80 4.34 2.53 6.74
CA LYS A 80 4.87 1.17 6.90
C LYS A 80 5.86 0.77 5.80
N LEU A 81 5.67 1.27 4.56
CA LEU A 81 6.58 1.00 3.44
C LEU A 81 7.98 1.60 3.61
N ASP A 82 8.14 2.63 4.46
CA ASP A 82 9.43 3.29 4.69
C ASP A 82 9.61 3.71 6.17
N ALA A 83 9.29 2.79 7.07
CA ALA A 83 9.25 3.00 8.51
C ALA A 83 10.52 3.66 9.09
N ALA A 84 11.69 3.28 8.56
CA ALA A 84 12.98 3.82 8.99
C ALA A 84 13.09 5.33 8.70
N TRP A 85 12.65 5.78 7.52
CA TRP A 85 12.69 7.20 7.19
C TRP A 85 11.83 8.02 8.15
N TYR A 86 10.61 7.55 8.45
CA TYR A 86 9.69 8.24 9.36
C TYR A 86 10.19 8.25 10.81
N ALA A 87 10.84 7.17 11.26
CA ALA A 87 11.49 7.14 12.57
C ALA A 87 12.61 8.18 12.68
N GLU A 88 13.44 8.30 11.64
CA GLU A 88 14.59 9.21 11.64
C GLU A 88 14.24 10.69 11.38
N HIS A 89 13.23 10.96 10.55
CA HIS A 89 12.98 12.31 10.02
C HIS A 89 11.62 12.91 10.42
N ALA A 90 10.72 12.09 10.96
CA ALA A 90 9.38 12.52 11.38
C ALA A 90 9.10 12.30 12.87
N ASN A 91 10.09 11.84 13.65
CA ASN A 91 9.96 11.48 15.07
C ASN A 91 8.82 10.47 15.32
N LEU A 92 8.53 9.60 14.35
CA LEU A 92 7.47 8.62 14.44
C LEU A 92 8.09 7.26 14.80
N SER A 93 8.12 6.95 16.10
CA SER A 93 8.70 5.70 16.59
C SER A 93 8.00 4.47 16.01
N GLN A 94 8.68 3.32 16.01
CA GLN A 94 8.09 2.07 15.52
C GLN A 94 6.76 1.73 16.23
N ASP A 95 6.69 1.93 17.55
CA ASP A 95 5.44 1.72 18.31
C ASP A 95 4.33 2.68 17.88
N ALA A 96 4.66 3.95 17.64
CA ALA A 96 3.70 4.92 17.14
C ALA A 96 3.21 4.60 15.71
N GLN A 97 4.07 4.05 14.87
CA GLN A 97 3.69 3.57 13.53
C GLN A 97 2.74 2.37 13.62
N LEU A 98 3.01 1.44 14.53
CA LEU A 98 2.15 0.28 14.77
C LEU A 98 0.77 0.70 15.30
N GLU A 99 0.74 1.62 16.26
CA GLU A 99 -0.50 2.18 16.82
C GLU A 99 -1.31 2.90 15.73
N MET A 100 -0.63 3.69 14.89
CA MET A 100 -1.25 4.38 13.75
C MET A 100 -1.89 3.41 12.77
N GLU A 101 -1.21 2.31 12.42
CA GLU A 101 -1.77 1.25 11.56
C GLU A 101 -2.97 0.56 12.23
N SER A 102 -2.83 0.14 13.49
CA SER A 102 -3.89 -0.56 14.22
C SER A 102 -5.15 0.30 14.33
N THR A 103 -5.00 1.56 14.73
CA THR A 103 -6.11 2.52 14.86
C THR A 103 -6.83 2.72 13.53
N ALA A 104 -6.09 2.89 12.43
CA ALA A 104 -6.68 3.08 11.11
C ALA A 104 -7.46 1.84 10.63
N ILE A 105 -6.92 0.64 10.89
CA ILE A 105 -7.59 -0.63 10.57
C ILE A 105 -8.87 -0.78 11.40
N GLU A 106 -8.81 -0.54 12.71
CA GLU A 106 -9.96 -0.62 13.61
C GLU A 106 -11.06 0.38 13.23
N ALA A 107 -10.71 1.56 12.71
CA ALA A 107 -11.68 2.54 12.24
C ALA A 107 -12.40 2.12 10.95
N VAL A 108 -11.72 1.41 10.04
CA VAL A 108 -12.27 0.99 8.75
C VAL A 108 -13.07 -0.30 8.86
N LEU A 109 -12.59 -1.28 9.63
CA LEU A 109 -13.15 -2.63 9.72
C LEU A 109 -14.68 -2.69 9.92
N PRO A 110 -15.29 -1.92 10.85
CA PRO A 110 -16.74 -1.99 11.09
C PRO A 110 -17.60 -1.55 9.90
N SER A 111 -17.07 -0.68 9.03
CA SER A 111 -17.79 -0.14 7.86
C SER A 111 -17.17 -0.61 6.54
N MET A 112 -16.32 -1.63 6.56
CA MET A 112 -15.54 -2.05 5.39
C MET A 112 -16.46 -2.40 4.21
N TRP A 113 -17.54 -3.13 4.48
CA TRP A 113 -18.51 -3.50 3.44
C TRP A 113 -19.22 -2.28 2.84
N ASP A 114 -19.66 -1.34 3.68
CA ASP A 114 -20.32 -0.11 3.22
C ASP A 114 -19.37 0.74 2.35
N LEU A 115 -18.10 0.82 2.75
CA LEU A 115 -17.06 1.53 2.00
C LEU A 115 -16.79 0.86 0.64
N ILE A 116 -16.78 -0.48 0.58
CA ILE A 116 -16.63 -1.23 -0.66
C ILE A 116 -17.81 -1.00 -1.60
N GLU A 117 -19.04 -1.08 -1.09
CA GLU A 117 -20.26 -0.84 -1.87
C GLU A 117 -20.31 0.61 -2.38
N ALA A 118 -19.89 1.58 -1.58
CA ALA A 118 -19.84 3.00 -1.98
C ALA A 118 -18.90 3.26 -3.17
N MET A 119 -17.91 2.40 -3.42
CA MET A 119 -17.05 2.51 -4.61
C MET A 119 -17.78 2.15 -5.91
N GLY A 120 -18.95 1.49 -5.85
CA GLY A 120 -19.73 1.12 -7.02
C GLY A 120 -19.07 0.09 -7.94
N VAL A 121 -18.08 -0.66 -7.41
CA VAL A 121 -17.26 -1.60 -8.19
C VAL A 121 -17.86 -3.00 -8.31
N SER A 122 -18.96 -3.28 -7.60
CA SER A 122 -19.61 -4.59 -7.56
C SER A 122 -19.95 -5.13 -8.96
N GLY A 123 -20.40 -4.25 -9.89
CA GLY A 123 -20.69 -4.63 -11.27
C GLY A 123 -19.47 -5.07 -12.11
N TYR A 124 -18.25 -4.79 -11.63
CA TYR A 124 -17.01 -5.22 -12.27
C TYR A 124 -16.36 -6.43 -11.56
N ALA A 125 -16.87 -6.83 -10.40
CA ALA A 125 -16.39 -7.98 -9.64
C ALA A 125 -16.92 -9.29 -10.24
N ILE A 126 -16.23 -9.81 -11.24
CA ILE A 126 -16.59 -11.07 -11.92
C ILE A 126 -16.06 -12.33 -11.20
N ALA A 127 -15.26 -12.15 -10.16
CA ALA A 127 -14.65 -13.26 -9.43
C ALA A 127 -15.73 -14.04 -8.66
N PRO A 128 -15.87 -15.36 -8.85
CA PRO A 128 -16.91 -16.15 -8.18
C PRO A 128 -16.88 -16.04 -6.65
N ILE A 129 -15.69 -15.87 -6.05
CA ILE A 129 -15.50 -15.70 -4.59
C ILE A 129 -16.15 -14.42 -4.02
N ALA A 130 -16.54 -13.47 -4.87
CA ALA A 130 -17.14 -12.21 -4.42
C ALA A 130 -18.60 -12.35 -3.96
N SER A 131 -19.25 -13.50 -4.21
CA SER A 131 -20.60 -13.79 -3.72
C SER A 131 -20.75 -15.25 -3.31
N GLU A 132 -21.67 -15.51 -2.38
CA GLU A 132 -21.97 -16.87 -1.91
C GLU A 132 -22.46 -17.76 -3.08
N ASP A 133 -23.40 -17.26 -3.89
CA ASP A 133 -23.90 -17.96 -5.07
C ASP A 133 -22.81 -18.21 -6.14
N GLY A 134 -21.93 -17.22 -6.37
CA GLY A 134 -20.80 -17.37 -7.28
C GLY A 134 -19.81 -18.43 -6.79
N TRP A 135 -19.50 -18.40 -5.50
CA TRP A 135 -18.62 -19.36 -4.84
C TRP A 135 -19.17 -20.76 -4.95
N ASP A 136 -20.44 -20.97 -4.59
CA ASP A 136 -21.09 -22.28 -4.61
C ASP A 136 -21.15 -22.86 -6.02
N LYS A 137 -21.49 -22.05 -7.02
CA LYS A 137 -21.47 -22.46 -8.44
C LYS A 137 -20.09 -22.90 -8.88
N MET A 138 -19.06 -22.13 -8.52
CA MET A 138 -17.68 -22.45 -8.85
C MET A 138 -17.26 -23.75 -8.15
N VAL A 139 -17.45 -23.89 -6.83
CA VAL A 139 -17.08 -25.10 -6.08
C VAL A 139 -17.78 -26.34 -6.64
N THR A 140 -19.07 -26.23 -6.96
CA THR A 140 -19.87 -27.34 -7.51
C THR A 140 -19.42 -27.75 -8.92
N SER A 141 -18.78 -26.84 -9.67
CA SER A 141 -18.29 -27.11 -11.04
C SER A 141 -16.95 -27.87 -11.08
N LEU A 142 -16.24 -27.99 -9.95
CA LEU A 142 -14.91 -28.60 -9.89
C LEU A 142 -14.97 -30.13 -9.92
N GLU A 143 -14.03 -30.77 -10.62
CA GLU A 143 -13.88 -32.23 -10.62
C GLU A 143 -13.46 -32.73 -9.23
N THR A 144 -14.21 -33.68 -8.68
CA THR A 144 -13.91 -34.30 -7.38
C THR A 144 -13.22 -35.65 -7.54
N PHE A 145 -12.06 -35.82 -6.91
CA PHE A 145 -11.35 -37.10 -6.89
C PHE A 145 -11.64 -37.84 -5.59
N HIS A 146 -12.11 -39.08 -5.71
CA HIS A 146 -12.35 -39.97 -4.57
C HIS A 146 -11.36 -41.14 -4.59
N HIS A 147 -10.83 -41.49 -3.42
CA HIS A 147 -10.04 -42.71 -3.23
C HIS A 147 -10.98 -43.94 -3.24
N LYS A 148 -10.70 -44.94 -4.09
CA LYS A 148 -11.38 -46.25 -4.01
C LYS A 148 -10.75 -47.08 -2.88
N GLU A 149 -11.45 -47.24 -1.77
CA GLU A 149 -11.12 -48.30 -0.81
C GLU A 149 -11.42 -49.66 -1.42
N LEU A 150 -10.36 -50.39 -1.81
CA LEU A 150 -10.44 -51.80 -2.12
C LEU A 150 -10.50 -52.58 -0.82
N TYR A 151 -11.70 -52.85 -0.31
CA TYR A 151 -11.88 -53.86 0.74
C TYR A 151 -11.56 -55.24 0.17
N VAL A 152 -10.35 -55.73 0.44
CA VAL A 152 -10.02 -57.16 0.29
C VAL A 152 -10.69 -57.89 1.44
N SER A 153 -11.85 -58.47 1.20
CA SER A 153 -12.45 -59.45 2.11
C SER A 153 -11.54 -60.67 2.17
N ARG A 154 -10.73 -60.79 3.22
CA ARG A 154 -10.06 -62.05 3.56
C ARG A 154 -11.13 -63.00 4.12
N MET A 155 -11.52 -63.99 3.31
CA MET A 155 -12.08 -65.25 3.81
C MET A 155 -10.97 -66.06 4.48
#